data_AF-A0A9E3I195-F1
#
_entry.id   AF-A0A9E3I195-F1
#
_cell.length_a   1.000
_cell.length_b   1.000
_cell.length_c   1.000
_cell.angle_alpha   90.00
_cell.angle_beta   90.00
_cell.angle_gamma   90.00
#
_symmetry.space_group_name_H-M   'P 1'
#
loop_
_entity.id
_entity.type
_entity.pdbx_description
1 polymer ?
#
loop_
_entity_poly.entity_id
_entity_poly.type
_entity_poly.pdbx_seq_one_letter_code
_entity_poly.pdbx_strand_id
1 'polypeptide(L)' 'MWHLYIIKQKEKFYTGITTDLKNRLHQHGNPPLLYKEPFQNKHQAARRFLSF' A
#
# COMPACT_ATOMS: atom_id res chain seq x y z
N MET A 1 11.01 -2.06 -6.49
CA MET A 1 9.92 -1.10 -6.82
C MET A 1 9.10 -0.85 -5.56
N TRP A 2 8.82 0.40 -5.21
CA TRP A 2 7.93 0.75 -4.11
C TRP A 2 6.48 0.74 -4.59
N HIS A 3 5.54 0.44 -3.71
CA HIS A 3 4.12 0.41 -4.00
C HIS A 3 3.38 1.18 -2.92
N LEU A 4 2.60 2.17 -3.31
CA LEU A 4 1.50 2.68 -2.49
C LEU A 4 0.32 1.73 -2.68
N TYR A 5 -0.37 1.38 -1.60
CA TYR A 5 -1.53 0.50 -1.66
C TYR A 5 -2.63 0.96 -0.71
N ILE A 6 -3.87 0.68 -1.07
CA ILE A 6 -5.04 0.83 -0.20
C ILE A 6 -5.74 -0.53 -0.13
N ILE A 7 -6.01 -0.98 1.09
CA ILE A 7 -6.75 -2.20 1.38
C ILE A 7 -7.99 -1.88 2.21
N LYS A 8 -8.99 -2.76 2.16
CA LYS A 8 -10.13 -2.73 3.09
C LYS A 8 -9.91 -3.71 4.22
N GLN A 9 -9.69 -3.19 5.43
CA GLN A 9 -9.56 -4.01 6.63
C GLN A 9 -10.82 -3.85 7.49
N LYS A 10 -11.71 -4.85 7.43
CA LYS A 10 -13.05 -4.79 8.01
C LYS A 10 -13.82 -3.57 7.46
N GLU A 11 -14.15 -2.60 8.31
CA GLU A 11 -14.87 -1.37 7.94
C GLU A 11 -13.94 -0.16 7.74
N LYS A 12 -12.62 -0.36 7.86
CA LYS A 12 -11.64 0.71 7.73
C LYS A 12 -10.82 0.56 6.45
N PHE A 13 -10.47 1.69 5.86
CA PHE A 13 -9.46 1.74 4.82
C PHE A 13 -8.09 1.87 5.46
N TYR A 14 -7.15 1.08 4.99
CA TYR A 14 -5.75 1.18 5.40
C TYR A 14 -4.90 1.44 4.18
N THR A 15 -4.02 2.45 4.29
CA THR A 15 -3.08 2.85 3.25
C THR A 15 -1.66 2.69 3.76
N GLY A 16 -0.73 2.37 2.86
CA GLY A 16 0.68 2.26 3.21
C GLY A 16 1.58 2.13 1.99
N ILE A 17 2.89 2.19 2.22
CA ILE A 17 3.90 1.94 1.18
C ILE A 17 4.74 0.71 1.52
N THR A 18 5.11 -0.08 0.51
CA THR A 18 5.95 -1.29 0.68
C THR A 18 6.73 -1.61 -0.59
N THR A 19 7.89 -2.26 -0.45
CA THR A 19 8.61 -2.86 -1.59
C THR A 19 8.09 -4.25 -1.93
N ASP A 20 7.44 -4.92 -0.97
CA ASP A 20 6.85 -6.25 -1.12
C ASP A 20 5.35 -6.20 -0.77
N LEU A 21 4.52 -6.06 -1.80
CA LEU A 21 3.07 -5.96 -1.64
C LEU A 21 2.46 -7.30 -1.24
N LYS A 22 2.98 -8.42 -1.76
CA LYS A 22 2.42 -9.76 -1.51
C LYS A 22 2.61 -10.15 -0.05
N ASN A 23 3.84 -10.02 0.46
CA ASN A 23 4.14 -10.30 1.87
C ASN A 23 3.36 -9.36 2.79
N ARG A 24 3.24 -8.08 2.41
CA ARG A 24 2.48 -7.11 3.22
C ARG A 24 0.99 -7.46 3.28
N LEU A 25 0.35 -7.82 2.16
CA LEU A 25 -1.04 -8.27 2.17
C LEU A 25 -1.22 -9.53 3.03
N HIS A 26 -0.27 -10.46 2.98
CA HIS A 26 -0.27 -11.65 3.83
C HIS A 26 -0.23 -11.28 5.33
N GLN A 27 0.64 -10.35 5.74
CA GLN A 27 0.71 -9.84 7.12
C GLN A 27 -0.61 -9.19 7.59
N HIS A 28 -1.40 -8.62 6.68
CA HIS A 28 -2.72 -8.06 6.98
C HIS A 28 -3.87 -9.08 6.92
N GLY A 29 -3.58 -10.37 6.67
CA GLY A 29 -4.59 -11.43 6.57
C GLY A 29 -5.27 -11.52 5.19
N ASN A 30 -4.55 -11.16 4.11
CA ASN A 30 -5.03 -11.15 2.72
C ASN A 30 -6.35 -10.38 2.50
N PRO A 31 -6.43 -9.10 2.92
CA PRO A 31 -7.62 -8.29 2.69
C PRO A 31 -7.79 -7.96 1.19
N PRO A 32 -8.99 -7.51 0.78
CA PRO A 32 -9.20 -6.95 -0.55
C PRO A 32 -8.27 -5.75 -0.80
N LEU A 33 -7.45 -5.86 -1.84
CA LEU A 33 -6.65 -4.76 -2.37
C LEU A 33 -7.54 -3.88 -3.24
N LEU A 34 -7.73 -2.63 -2.86
CA LEU A 34 -8.60 -1.69 -3.55
C LEU A 34 -7.83 -0.78 -4.51
N TYR A 35 -6.57 -0.47 -4.19
CA TYR A 35 -5.72 0.39 -5.00
C TYR A 35 -4.25 -0.02 -4.88
N LYS A 36 -3.50 0.13 -5.97
CA LYS A 36 -2.04 0.04 -5.97
C LYS A 36 -1.43 1.00 -6.99
N GLU A 37 -0.31 1.62 -6.63
CA GLU A 37 0.44 2.52 -7.49
C GLU A 37 1.96 2.27 -7.32
N PRO A 38 2.70 1.96 -8.40
CA PRO A 38 4.14 1.69 -8.32
C PRO A 38 4.98 2.97 -8.39
N PHE A 39 6.11 2.95 -7.69
CA PHE A 39 7.08 4.05 -7.62
C PHE A 39 8.52 3.53 -7.70
N GLN A 40 9.41 4.28 -8.34
CA GLN A 40 10.80 3.84 -8.50
C GLN A 40 11.56 3.86 -7.17
N ASN A 41 11.30 4.85 -6.31
CA ASN A 41 11.99 5.01 -5.03
C ASN A 41 11.03 5.37 -3.89
N LYS A 42 11.55 5.22 -2.65
CA LYS A 42 10.80 5.47 -1.41
C LYS A 42 10.26 6.89 -1.34
N HIS A 43 11.04 7.88 -1.77
CA HIS A 43 10.68 9.30 -1.65
C HIS A 43 9.48 9.67 -2.52
N GLN A 44 9.41 9.14 -3.75
CA GLN A 44 8.24 9.31 -4.61
C GLN A 44 6.99 8.70 -3.99
N ALA A 45 7.07 7.45 -3.52
CA ALA A 45 5.96 6.77 -2.86
C ALA A 45 5.49 7.50 -1.59
N ALA A 46 6.43 7.96 -0.76
CA ALA A 46 6.14 8.68 0.47
C ALA A 46 5.50 10.05 0.20
N ARG A 47 5.97 10.79 -0.81
CA ARG A 47 5.32 12.06 -1.21
C ARG A 47 3.87 11.85 -1.64
N ARG A 48 3.60 10.83 -2.46
CA ARG A 48 2.23 10.48 -2.85
C ARG A 48 1.38 10.08 -1.64
N PHE A 49 1.92 9.24 -0.75
CA PHE A 49 1.26 8.79 0.47
C PHE A 49 0.85 9.95 1.41
N LEU A 50 1.72 10.96 1.55
CA LEU A 50 1.47 12.13 2.40
C LEU A 50 0.51 13.16 1.78
N SER A 51 0.18 12.99 0.50
CA SER A 51 -0.74 13.88 -0.23
C SER A 51 -2.17 13.32 -0.29
N PHE A 52 -2.46 12.29 0.51
CA PHE A 52 -3.73 11.56 0.59
C PHE A 52 -4.44 11.86 1.91
#